data_AF-A0A7T8K7E9-F1
#
_entry.id   AF-A0A7T8K7E9-F1
#
_cell.length_a   1.000
_cell.length_b   1.000
_cell.length_c   1.000
_cell.angle_alpha   90.00
_cell.angle_beta   90.00
_cell.angle_gamma   90.00
#
_symmetry.space_group_name_H-M   'P 1'
#
loop_
_entity.id
_entity.type
_entity.pdbx_description
1 polymer ?
#
loop_
_entity_poly.entity_id
_entity_poly.type
_entity_poly.pdbx_seq_one_letter_code
_entity_poly.pdbx_strand_id
1 'polypeptide(L)'
;MKVIKKKSELGEMIQDVLKKGLEGLVLKDINSTYEPGKRHWLKVKKDYLNDGAMADTADLVVLGGWFGTGQKGGILSIFLMGCFDSKSKKW
;
A
#
# COMPACT_ATOMS: atom_id res chain seq x y z
N MET A 1 7.36 18.17 14.02
CA MET A 1 8.13 16.94 13.75
C MET A 1 8.38 16.26 15.08
N LYS A 2 7.87 15.04 15.31
CA LYS A 2 8.02 14.34 16.59
C LYS A 2 9.19 13.37 16.48
N VAL A 3 10.17 13.52 17.36
CA VAL A 3 11.30 12.60 17.46
C VAL A 3 10.86 11.40 18.28
N ILE A 4 11.01 10.20 17.73
CA ILE A 4 10.70 8.94 18.39
C ILE A 4 12.01 8.21 18.66
N LYS A 5 12.22 7.79 19.91
CA LYS A 5 13.43 7.05 20.32
C LYS A 5 13.12 5.60 20.70
N LYS A 6 11.87 5.30 21.05
CA LYS A 6 11.42 3.96 21.50
C LYS A 6 10.48 3.33 20.48
N LYS A 7 10.59 2.01 20.32
CA LYS A 7 9.72 1.23 19.44
C LYS A 7 8.23 1.32 19.84
N SER A 8 7.93 1.34 21.13
CA SER A 8 6.55 1.44 21.63
C SER A 8 5.85 2.74 21.19
N GLU A 9 6.54 3.87 21.30
CA GLU A 9 6.04 5.19 20.87
C GLU A 9 5.74 5.25 19.37
N LEU A 10 6.56 4.55 18.55
CA LEU A 10 6.31 4.43 17.12
C LEU A 10 5.05 3.60 16.85
N GLY A 11 4.87 2.49 17.55
CA GLY A 11 3.67 1.65 17.45
C GLY A 11 2.39 2.41 17.79
N GLU A 12 2.39 3.19 18.88
CA GLU A 12 1.27 4.04 19.26
C GLU A 12 0.95 5.10 18.20
N MET A 13 1.98 5.74 17.64
CA MET A 13 1.81 6.73 16.58
C MET A 13 1.23 6.12 15.30
N ILE A 14 1.70 4.93 14.92
CA ILE A 14 1.14 4.20 13.78
C ILE A 14 -0.34 3.93 14.02
N GLN A 15 -0.71 3.43 15.19
CA GLN A 15 -2.11 3.15 15.54
C GLN A 15 -2.99 4.41 15.51
N ASP A 16 -2.50 5.54 16.02
CA ASP A 16 -3.24 6.81 15.99
C ASP A 16 -3.45 7.33 14.55
N VAL A 17 -2.43 7.25 13.70
CA VAL A 17 -2.50 7.65 12.28
C VAL A 17 -3.50 6.78 11.52
N LEU A 18 -3.49 5.46 11.75
CA LEU A 18 -4.43 4.54 11.12
C LEU A 18 -5.87 4.76 11.61
N LYS A 19 -6.09 5.02 12.90
CA LYS A 19 -7.41 5.35 13.45
C LYS A 19 -7.99 6.63 12.86
N LYS A 20 -7.13 7.58 12.47
CA LYS A 20 -7.51 8.82 11.78
C LYS A 20 -7.77 8.63 10.28
N GLY A 21 -7.64 7.41 9.76
CA GLY A 21 -7.82 7.12 8.33
C GLY A 21 -6.74 7.73 7.44
N LEU A 22 -5.57 8.05 7.99
CA LEU A 22 -4.44 8.57 7.24
C LEU A 22 -3.63 7.43 6.60
N GLU A 23 -2.93 7.72 5.51
CA GLU A 23 -2.20 6.71 4.71
C GLU A 23 -1.07 6.01 5.49
N GLY A 24 -0.37 6.75 6.35
CA GLY A 24 0.75 6.22 7.12
C GLY A 24 1.77 7.27 7.56
N LEU A 25 3.02 6.83 7.77
CA LEU A 25 4.12 7.63 8.28
C LEU A 25 5.32 7.63 7.32
N VAL A 26 6.06 8.73 7.31
CA VAL A 26 7.39 8.81 6.71
C VAL A 26 8.42 8.93 7.83
N LEU A 27 9.27 7.93 7.96
CA LEU A 27 10.34 7.89 8.94
C LEU A 27 11.62 8.42 8.30
N LYS A 28 12.22 9.40 8.97
CA LYS A 28 13.49 10.02 8.58
C LYS A 28 14.47 9.86 9.72
N ASP A 29 15.71 9.53 9.38
CA ASP A 29 16.80 9.68 10.34
C ASP A 29 16.99 11.18 10.63
N ILE A 30 17.18 11.51 11.90
CA ILE A 30 17.43 12.86 12.40
C ILE A 30 18.68 13.45 11.74
N ASN A 31 19.68 12.60 11.48
CA ASN A 31 20.94 13.01 10.88
C ASN A 31 20.96 12.89 9.35
N SER A 32 19.85 12.49 8.72
CA SER A 32 19.80 12.36 7.26
C SER A 32 19.86 13.72 6.59
N THR A 33 20.80 13.88 5.65
CA THR A 33 20.84 15.01 4.73
C THR A 33 19.88 14.76 3.56
N TYR A 34 19.35 15.84 3.01
CA TYR A 34 18.52 15.74 1.81
C TYR A 34 19.41 15.50 0.59
N GLU A 35 19.24 14.36 -0.06
CA GLU A 35 19.96 13.99 -1.28
C GLU A 35 18.96 13.80 -2.44
N PRO A 36 18.92 14.70 -3.43
CA PRO A 36 18.00 14.61 -4.56
C PRO A 36 18.14 13.28 -5.31
N GLY A 37 16.99 12.65 -5.61
CA GLY A 37 16.93 11.39 -6.38
C GLY A 37 17.29 10.13 -5.59
N LYS A 38 17.77 10.24 -4.34
CA LYS A 38 18.06 9.09 -3.48
C LYS A 38 16.92 8.78 -2.52
N ARG A 39 16.75 7.50 -2.20
CA ARG A 39 15.63 6.99 -1.39
C ARG A 39 16.10 6.52 -0.01
N HIS A 40 16.34 7.47 0.89
CA HIS A 40 16.82 7.21 2.26
C HIS A 40 15.72 7.06 3.30
N TRP A 41 14.55 7.64 3.05
CA TRP A 41 13.45 7.64 4.02
C TRP A 41 12.57 6.40 3.87
N LEU A 42 12.04 5.95 5.00
CA LEU A 42 11.18 4.78 5.06
C LEU A 42 9.71 5.21 5.08
N LYS A 43 8.89 4.54 4.29
CA LYS A 43 7.44 4.70 4.31
C LYS A 43 6.82 3.55 5.11
N VAL A 44 5.99 3.86 6.09
CA VAL A 44 5.16 2.90 6.80
C VAL A 44 3.72 3.16 6.38
N LYS A 45 3.06 2.15 5.82
CA LYS A 45 1.67 2.21 5.38
C LYS A 45 0.91 1.05 6.01
N LYS A 46 -0.42 1.17 6.06
CA LYS A 46 -1.32 0.13 6.59
C LYS A 46 -1.02 -1.25 5.98
N ASP A 47 -0.77 -1.31 4.67
CA ASP A 47 -0.50 -2.55 3.91
C ASP A 47 0.80 -3.28 4.26
N TYR A 48 1.72 -2.61 4.97
CA TYR A 48 3.00 -3.21 5.36
C TYR A 48 2.96 -3.83 6.77
N LEU A 49 1.84 -3.69 7.47
CA LEU A 49 1.66 -4.20 8.84
C LEU A 49 1.03 -5.61 8.79
N ASN A 50 1.21 -6.41 9.85
CA ASN A 50 0.74 -7.80 9.93
C ASN A 50 1.31 -8.73 8.84
N ASP A 51 2.65 -8.80 8.71
CA ASP A 51 3.35 -9.65 7.74
C ASP A 51 2.92 -9.45 6.27
N GLY A 52 2.45 -8.25 5.95
CA GLY A 52 1.99 -7.90 4.60
C GLY A 52 0.58 -8.40 4.29
N ALA A 53 -0.20 -8.79 5.31
CA ALA A 53 -1.63 -8.96 5.15
C ALA A 53 -2.23 -7.63 4.65
N MET A 54 -2.78 -7.65 3.43
CA MET A 54 -3.40 -6.48 2.81
C MET A 54 -4.41 -5.88 3.79
N ALA A 55 -4.28 -4.57 4.00
CA ALA A 55 -5.06 -3.84 4.97
C ALA A 55 -6.56 -3.92 4.71
N ASP A 56 -6.94 -3.97 3.43
CA ASP A 56 -8.29 -4.14 2.93
C ASP A 56 -8.20 -5.12 1.74
N THR A 57 -8.96 -6.22 1.81
CA THR A 57 -9.01 -7.26 0.77
C THR A 57 -10.41 -7.34 0.18
N ALA A 58 -10.50 -7.76 -1.08
CA ALA A 58 -11.77 -8.00 -1.76
C ALA A 58 -11.67 -9.24 -2.66
N ASP A 59 -12.70 -10.07 -2.62
CA ASP A 59 -12.86 -11.19 -3.55
C ASP A 59 -13.50 -10.67 -4.84
N LEU A 60 -12.77 -10.77 -5.95
CA LEU A 60 -13.17 -10.25 -7.25
C LEU A 60 -13.02 -11.32 -8.34
N VAL A 61 -13.80 -11.20 -9.40
CA VAL A 61 -13.79 -12.11 -10.56
C VAL A 61 -13.09 -11.45 -11.74
N VAL A 62 -12.30 -12.24 -12.49
CA VAL A 62 -11.66 -11.78 -13.72
C VAL A 62 -12.70 -11.70 -14.84
N LEU A 63 -12.92 -10.50 -15.38
CA LEU A 63 -13.86 -10.24 -16.48
C LEU A 63 -13.17 -10.08 -17.85
N GLY A 64 -11.87 -9.85 -17.84
CA GLY A 64 -11.07 -9.68 -19.05
C GLY A 64 -9.61 -9.45 -18.74
N GLY A 65 -8.78 -9.36 -19.78
CA GLY A 65 -7.37 -9.04 -19.62
C GLY A 65 -6.71 -8.56 -20.91
N TRP A 66 -5.53 -7.98 -20.76
CA TRP A 66 -4.71 -7.45 -21.85
C TRP A 66 -3.29 -8.01 -21.79
N PHE A 67 -2.71 -8.20 -22.97
CA PHE A 67 -1.30 -8.56 -23.10
C PHE A 67 -0.42 -7.41 -22.62
N GLY A 68 0.61 -7.74 -21.87
CA GLY A 68 1.62 -6.80 -21.46
C GLY A 68 2.43 -6.29 -22.64
N THR A 69 3.17 -5.21 -22.40
CA THR A 69 4.14 -4.66 -23.35
C THR A 69 5.56 -4.84 -22.80
N GLY A 70 6.57 -4.72 -23.67
CA GLY A 70 7.98 -4.85 -23.29
C GLY A 70 8.32 -6.25 -22.76
N GLN A 71 8.92 -6.32 -21.56
CA GLN A 71 9.35 -7.59 -20.95
C GLN A 71 8.18 -8.55 -20.67
N LYS A 72 6.95 -8.04 -20.52
CA LYS A 72 5.73 -8.84 -20.35
C LYS A 72 4.97 -9.04 -21.67
N GLY A 73 5.60 -8.72 -22.81
CA GLY A 73 5.05 -8.93 -24.15
C GLY A 73 4.70 -10.39 -24.39
N GLY A 74 3.52 -10.64 -24.95
CA GLY A 74 3.04 -11.99 -25.26
C GLY A 74 2.42 -12.75 -24.09
N ILE A 75 2.39 -12.15 -22.88
CA ILE A 75 1.72 -12.72 -21.71
C ILE A 75 0.58 -11.78 -21.27
N LEU A 76 -0.57 -12.36 -20.90
CA LEU A 76 -1.67 -11.64 -20.29
C LEU A 76 -1.22 -11.13 -18.91
N SER A 77 -1.03 -9.82 -18.75
CA SER A 77 -0.41 -9.24 -17.54
C SER A 77 -1.28 -8.24 -16.80
N ILE A 78 -2.37 -7.79 -17.41
CA ILE A 78 -3.30 -6.81 -16.84
C ILE A 78 -4.68 -7.45 -16.88
N PHE A 79 -5.40 -7.42 -15.77
CA PHE A 79 -6.70 -8.05 -15.61
C PHE A 79 -7.75 -7.03 -15.21
N LEU A 80 -8.92 -7.11 -15.84
CA LEU A 80 -10.12 -6.41 -15.39
C LEU A 80 -10.79 -7.26 -14.32
N MET A 81 -10.89 -6.74 -13.11
CA MET A 81 -11.54 -7.39 -11.98
C MET A 81 -12.90 -6.73 -11.74
N GLY A 82 -13.95 -7.53 -11.50
CA GLY A 82 -15.30 -7.06 -11.20
C GLY A 82 -15.90 -7.77 -10.00
N CYS A 83 -17.01 -7.23 -9.50
CA CYS A 83 -17.79 -7.81 -8.40
C CYS A 83 -19.26 -7.87 -8.81
N PHE A 84 -19.96 -8.93 -8.41
CA PHE A 84 -21.35 -9.12 -8.78
C PHE A 84 -22.28 -8.12 -8.07
N ASP A 85 -23.06 -7.37 -8.84
CA ASP A 85 -24.16 -6.57 -8.31
C ASP A 85 -25.46 -7.39 -8.26
N SER A 86 -25.86 -7.74 -7.05
CA SER A 86 -27.10 -8.49 -6.78
C SER A 86 -28.39 -7.77 -7.22
N LYS A 87 -28.39 -6.43 -7.31
CA LYS A 87 -29.59 -5.67 -7.70
C LYS A 87 -29.82 -5.69 -9.19
N SER A 88 -28.78 -5.39 -9.98
CA SER A 88 -28.85 -5.42 -11.44
C SER A 88 -28.64 -6.81 -12.04
N LYS A 89 -28.20 -7.79 -11.23
CA LYS A 89 -27.80 -9.15 -11.63
C LYS A 89 -26.71 -9.17 -12.69
N LYS A 90 -25.74 -8.26 -12.57
CA LYS A 90 -24.61 -8.12 -13.48
C LYS A 90 -23.29 -8.30 -12.75
N TRP A 91 -22.28 -8.74 -13.50
CA TRP A 91 -20.89 -8.70 -13.11
C TRP A 91 -20.24 -7.37 -13.47
#